data_AF-A0A3N0B0Z5-F1
#
_entry.id   AF-A0A3N0B0Z5-F1
#
_cell.length_a   1.000
_cell.length_b   1.000
_cell.length_c   1.000
_cell.angle_alpha   90.00
_cell.angle_beta   90.00
_cell.angle_gamma   90.00
#
_symmetry.space_group_name_H-M   'P 1'
#
loop_
_entity.id
_entity.type
_entity.pdbx_description
1 polymer ?
#
loop_
_entity_poly.entity_id
_entity_poly.type
_entity_poly.pdbx_seq_one_letter_code
_entity_poly.pdbx_strand_id
1 'polypeptide(L)'
;MTENSNGQDLVQTDAVEQNAAVSADAAESAAAPKKARPRKGIIAAIVAVVVIVAAGAGFWVWHEQPSFCNAVCHSPMDKYVESYTSNDPGKLVTQHAQAGDGCLDCHEAEITTQVSEVMAWVSDSYPMGEDGMLATGKEFANEEFCARPECHSMADIVDATWGFEGNDAKYNPHSSHQDNQLECGDCHKVHETSQLYCAKCHQLNLPEGWEAASE
;
A
#
# COMPACT_ATOMS: atom_id res chain seq x y z
N MET A 1 -53.27 -42.72 37.64
CA MET A 1 -53.59 -41.55 38.47
C MET A 1 -53.94 -40.42 37.51
N THR A 2 -55.23 -40.31 37.19
CA THR A 2 -56.15 -39.25 37.67
C THR A 2 -55.92 -37.94 36.91
N GLU A 3 -56.59 -37.73 35.79
CA GLU A 3 -58.01 -37.30 35.63
C GLU A 3 -58.26 -35.81 35.89
N ASN A 4 -58.95 -35.24 34.91
CA ASN A 4 -59.93 -34.14 35.00
C ASN A 4 -59.40 -32.72 35.25
N SER A 5 -59.97 -31.70 34.62
CA SER A 5 -61.41 -31.56 34.34
C SER A 5 -61.72 -30.49 33.30
N ASN A 6 -62.77 -30.76 32.51
CA ASN A 6 -63.84 -29.89 32.01
C ASN A 6 -63.51 -28.56 31.31
N GLY A 7 -64.11 -28.22 30.16
CA GLY A 7 -65.36 -28.73 29.58
C GLY A 7 -66.38 -27.60 29.50
N GLN A 8 -67.06 -27.51 28.35
CA GLN A 8 -68.40 -26.93 28.08
C GLN A 8 -68.54 -26.91 26.53
N ASP A 9 -69.06 -27.97 25.91
CA ASP A 9 -70.47 -28.22 25.56
C ASP A 9 -71.17 -27.02 24.90
N LEU A 10 -71.65 -27.21 23.66
CA LEU A 10 -73.09 -27.31 23.39
C LEU A 10 -73.38 -27.72 21.94
N VAL A 11 -74.41 -28.57 21.86
CA VAL A 11 -75.02 -29.27 20.73
C VAL A 11 -76.08 -28.37 20.06
N GLN A 12 -76.59 -28.85 18.92
CA GLN A 12 -77.96 -28.65 18.38
C GLN A 12 -78.04 -27.63 17.23
N THR A 13 -78.06 -28.07 15.98
CA THR A 13 -79.28 -28.41 15.18
C THR A 13 -80.37 -27.35 15.29
N ASP A 14 -80.73 -26.71 14.17
CA ASP A 14 -81.91 -27.10 13.38
C ASP A 14 -82.22 -26.07 12.29
N ALA A 15 -82.70 -26.62 11.17
CA ALA A 15 -83.71 -26.09 10.25
C ALA A 15 -83.63 -24.61 9.80
N VAL A 16 -83.65 -24.39 8.49
CA VAL A 16 -84.91 -24.10 7.76
C VAL A 16 -84.58 -23.89 6.28
N GLU A 17 -85.49 -24.43 5.48
CA GLU A 17 -85.58 -24.53 4.05
C GLU A 17 -85.90 -23.18 3.35
N GLN A 18 -85.68 -23.16 2.02
CA GLN A 18 -86.34 -22.32 0.98
C GLN A 18 -85.56 -21.14 0.38
N ASN A 19 -84.91 -21.46 -0.76
CA ASN A 19 -85.09 -20.85 -2.09
C ASN A 19 -85.56 -19.39 -2.19
N ALA A 20 -84.72 -18.54 -2.79
CA ALA A 20 -85.03 -17.92 -4.10
C ALA A 20 -83.82 -17.16 -4.67
N ALA A 21 -83.57 -17.40 -5.95
CA ALA A 21 -82.49 -16.91 -6.79
C ALA A 21 -82.41 -15.37 -6.92
N VAL A 22 -81.21 -14.82 -7.18
CA VAL A 22 -80.72 -14.43 -8.53
C VAL A 22 -79.37 -13.70 -8.43
N SER A 23 -78.39 -14.22 -9.19
CA SER A 23 -77.21 -13.60 -9.82
C SER A 23 -76.38 -12.52 -9.12
N ALA A 24 -75.11 -12.84 -8.87
CA ALA A 24 -73.95 -12.22 -9.53
C ALA A 24 -72.65 -12.86 -8.99
N ASP A 25 -72.10 -13.85 -9.70
CA ASP A 25 -70.77 -14.38 -9.37
C ASP A 25 -69.73 -13.68 -10.24
N ALA A 26 -68.86 -12.93 -9.58
CA ALA A 26 -67.71 -12.25 -10.14
C ALA A 26 -66.52 -13.23 -10.21
N ALA A 27 -65.77 -13.11 -11.29
CA ALA A 27 -64.62 -13.92 -11.66
C ALA A 27 -63.44 -13.92 -10.68
N GLU A 28 -62.66 -15.01 -10.65
CA GLU A 28 -61.18 -15.09 -10.55
C GLU A 28 -60.80 -16.60 -10.61
N SER A 29 -59.71 -17.16 -11.16
CA SER A 29 -58.47 -16.68 -11.78
C SER A 29 -57.89 -17.82 -12.64
N ALA A 30 -57.52 -17.54 -13.89
CA ALA A 30 -56.65 -18.43 -14.65
C ALA A 30 -55.19 -18.04 -14.36
N ALA A 31 -54.37 -19.00 -13.91
CA ALA A 31 -52.96 -18.76 -13.62
C ALA A 31 -52.19 -18.38 -14.90
N ALA A 32 -51.67 -17.15 -14.94
CA ALA A 32 -50.84 -16.66 -16.04
C ALA A 32 -49.41 -17.23 -15.98
N PRO A 33 -48.73 -17.44 -17.13
CA PRO A 33 -47.34 -17.89 -17.14
C PRO A 33 -46.41 -16.79 -16.61
N LYS A 34 -45.59 -17.11 -15.61
CA LYS A 34 -44.56 -16.19 -15.10
C LYS A 34 -43.55 -15.88 -16.20
N LYS A 35 -43.58 -14.65 -16.72
CA LYS A 35 -42.58 -14.12 -17.66
C LYS A 35 -41.19 -14.26 -17.03
N ALA A 36 -40.30 -15.04 -17.64
CA ALA A 36 -38.90 -15.10 -17.23
C ALA A 36 -38.30 -13.69 -17.33
N ARG A 37 -37.91 -13.11 -16.19
CA ARG A 37 -37.28 -11.79 -16.10
C ARG A 37 -36.04 -11.78 -16.99
N PRO A 38 -35.77 -10.72 -17.79
CA PRO A 38 -34.64 -10.74 -18.72
C PRO A 38 -33.33 -10.83 -17.95
N ARG A 39 -32.69 -12.01 -17.98
CA ARG A 39 -31.36 -12.29 -17.40
C ARG A 39 -30.31 -11.28 -17.87
N LYS A 40 -30.53 -10.61 -19.00
CA LYS A 40 -29.68 -9.54 -19.54
C LYS A 40 -29.43 -8.39 -18.55
N GLY A 41 -30.43 -7.98 -17.77
CA GLY A 41 -30.25 -6.93 -16.76
C GLY A 41 -29.40 -7.39 -15.57
N ILE A 42 -29.55 -8.65 -15.17
CA ILE A 42 -28.74 -9.28 -14.11
C ILE A 42 -27.30 -9.48 -14.59
N ILE A 43 -27.11 -9.96 -15.83
CA ILE A 43 -25.80 -10.13 -16.44
C ILE A 43 -25.10 -8.77 -16.57
N ALA A 44 -25.79 -7.72 -17.02
CA ALA A 44 -25.23 -6.37 -17.10
C ALA A 44 -24.80 -5.84 -15.72
N ALA A 45 -25.61 -6.06 -14.68
CA ALA A 45 -25.26 -5.69 -13.31
C ALA A 45 -24.04 -6.46 -12.80
N ILE A 46 -23.98 -7.78 -13.04
CA ILE A 46 -22.83 -8.62 -12.65
C ILE A 46 -21.57 -8.14 -13.37
N VAL A 47 -21.65 -7.90 -14.68
CA VAL A 47 -20.52 -7.38 -15.46
C VAL A 47 -20.05 -6.03 -14.93
N ALA A 48 -20.97 -5.12 -14.60
CA ALA A 48 -20.61 -3.83 -14.01
C ALA A 48 -19.88 -3.99 -12.66
N VAL A 49 -20.38 -4.87 -11.78
CA VAL A 49 -19.72 -5.15 -10.49
C VAL A 49 -18.33 -5.75 -10.70
N VAL A 50 -18.19 -6.74 -11.60
CA VAL A 50 -16.90 -7.36 -11.89
C VAL A 50 -15.90 -6.34 -12.43
N VAL A 51 -16.33 -5.45 -13.33
CA VAL A 51 -15.47 -4.38 -13.87
C VAL A 51 -15.03 -3.43 -12.76
N ILE A 52 -15.94 -3.02 -11.86
CA ILE A 52 -15.60 -2.13 -10.74
C ILE A 52 -14.59 -2.81 -9.80
N VAL A 53 -14.81 -4.07 -9.44
CA VAL A 53 -13.90 -4.82 -8.57
C VAL A 53 -12.54 -4.99 -9.23
N ALA A 54 -12.49 -5.35 -10.52
CA ALA A 54 -11.25 -5.49 -11.26
C ALA A 54 -10.49 -4.16 -11.38
N ALA A 55 -11.21 -3.05 -11.64
CA ALA A 55 -10.61 -1.72 -11.68
C ALA A 55 -10.09 -1.28 -10.30
N GLY A 56 -10.83 -1.57 -9.22
CA GLY A 56 -10.41 -1.28 -7.86
C GLY A 56 -9.16 -2.06 -7.45
N ALA A 57 -9.10 -3.36 -7.76
CA ALA A 57 -7.91 -4.17 -7.52
C ALA A 57 -6.72 -3.73 -8.39
N GLY A 58 -6.95 -3.40 -9.66
CA GLY A 58 -5.91 -2.89 -10.55
C GLY A 58 -5.37 -1.52 -10.09
N PHE A 59 -6.26 -0.63 -9.62
CA PHE A 59 -5.87 0.64 -9.02
C PHE A 59 -5.11 0.44 -7.71
N TRP A 60 -5.53 -0.53 -6.88
CA TRP A 60 -4.84 -0.88 -5.63
C TRP A 60 -3.38 -1.27 -5.91
N VAL A 61 -3.17 -2.23 -6.79
CA VAL A 61 -1.82 -2.65 -7.17
C VAL A 61 -1.04 -1.51 -7.83
N TRP A 62 -1.69 -0.70 -8.67
CA TRP A 62 -1.00 0.39 -9.37
C TRP A 62 -0.55 1.52 -8.44
N HIS A 63 -1.31 1.88 -7.40
CA HIS A 63 -0.93 3.00 -6.52
C HIS A 63 0.34 2.74 -5.71
N GLU A 64 0.73 1.47 -5.56
CA GLU A 64 1.97 1.07 -4.89
C GLU A 64 3.18 1.11 -5.85
N GLN A 65 2.96 1.40 -7.14
CA GLN A 65 4.02 1.36 -8.17
C GLN A 65 4.63 2.74 -8.44
N PRO A 66 5.93 2.81 -8.82
CA PRO A 66 6.59 4.07 -9.17
C PRO A 66 5.87 4.87 -10.26
N SER A 67 5.20 4.18 -11.19
CA SER A 67 4.44 4.82 -12.26
C SER A 67 3.23 5.64 -11.77
N PHE A 68 2.65 5.29 -10.62
CA PHE A 68 1.59 6.09 -10.01
C PHE A 68 2.15 7.41 -9.51
N CYS A 69 3.27 7.38 -8.77
CA CYS A 69 3.92 8.57 -8.23
C CYS A 69 4.31 9.54 -9.36
N ASN A 70 4.86 9.03 -10.46
CA ASN A 70 5.16 9.85 -11.64
C ASN A 70 3.89 10.38 -12.34
N ALA A 71 2.85 9.57 -12.52
CA ALA A 71 1.65 10.00 -13.25
C ALA A 71 0.77 10.98 -12.46
N VAL A 72 0.68 10.82 -11.13
CA VAL A 72 -0.22 11.58 -10.26
C VAL A 72 0.48 12.78 -9.62
N CYS A 73 1.77 12.62 -9.27
CA CYS A 73 2.56 13.60 -8.53
C CYS A 73 3.82 14.06 -9.31
N HIS A 74 3.71 14.22 -10.64
CA HIS A 74 4.82 14.59 -11.56
C HIS A 74 5.65 15.84 -11.15
N SER A 75 5.20 16.58 -10.16
CA SER A 75 6.04 17.46 -9.36
C SER A 75 5.49 17.33 -7.94
N PRO A 76 6.24 16.78 -6.95
CA PRO A 76 7.69 16.77 -6.80
C PRO A 76 8.40 15.41 -7.03
N MET A 77 7.71 14.37 -7.52
CA MET A 77 8.22 12.98 -7.50
C MET A 77 9.11 12.57 -8.67
N ASP A 78 9.17 13.35 -9.74
CA ASP A 78 9.89 12.96 -10.96
C ASP A 78 11.35 12.61 -10.71
N LYS A 79 12.07 13.39 -9.90
CA LYS A 79 13.47 13.13 -9.59
C LYS A 79 13.69 11.88 -8.74
N TYR A 80 12.76 11.57 -7.84
CA TYR A 80 12.79 10.35 -7.04
C TYR A 80 12.56 9.12 -7.91
N VAL A 81 11.59 9.17 -8.83
CA VAL A 81 11.33 8.09 -9.79
C VAL A 81 12.49 7.93 -10.79
N GLU A 82 13.09 9.04 -11.24
CA GLU A 82 14.30 9.02 -12.08
C GLU A 82 15.43 8.30 -11.35
N SER A 83 15.70 8.65 -10.09
CA SER A 83 16.74 7.97 -9.29
C SER A 83 16.45 6.48 -9.11
N TYR A 84 15.19 6.09 -8.84
CA TYR A 84 14.76 4.70 -8.69
C TYR A 84 15.00 3.87 -9.96
N THR A 85 14.77 4.47 -11.13
CA THR A 85 14.89 3.79 -12.43
C THR A 85 16.26 3.94 -13.09
N SER A 86 17.16 4.74 -12.51
CA SER A 86 18.46 5.09 -13.09
C SER A 86 19.44 3.92 -13.20
N ASN A 87 19.29 2.90 -12.34
CA ASN A 87 20.29 1.83 -12.14
C ASN A 87 21.68 2.35 -11.77
N ASP A 88 21.77 3.54 -11.16
CA ASP A 88 23.03 4.12 -10.70
C ASP A 88 23.53 3.38 -9.44
N PRO A 89 24.67 2.67 -9.48
CA PRO A 89 25.18 1.91 -8.33
C PRO A 89 25.54 2.81 -7.13
N GLY A 90 25.76 4.11 -7.34
CA GLY A 90 26.02 5.08 -6.29
C GLY A 90 24.79 5.47 -5.47
N LYS A 91 23.58 5.13 -5.92
CA LYS A 91 22.32 5.47 -5.25
C LYS A 91 21.71 4.24 -4.60
N LEU A 92 21.40 4.31 -3.31
CA LEU A 92 20.93 3.14 -2.56
C LEU A 92 19.57 2.60 -3.05
N VAL A 93 18.74 3.49 -3.60
CA VAL A 93 17.47 3.11 -4.22
C VAL A 93 17.65 2.07 -5.32
N THR A 94 18.80 2.05 -6.01
CA THR A 94 19.09 1.08 -7.06
C THR A 94 19.14 -0.34 -6.51
N GLN A 95 19.82 -0.56 -5.38
CA GLN A 95 19.92 -1.91 -4.80
C GLN A 95 18.58 -2.38 -4.22
N HIS A 96 17.80 -1.48 -3.62
CA HIS A 96 16.46 -1.80 -3.12
C HIS A 96 15.48 -2.10 -4.26
N ALA A 97 15.51 -1.31 -5.35
CA ALA A 97 14.73 -1.59 -6.56
C ALA A 97 15.07 -2.96 -7.16
N GLN A 98 16.35 -3.35 -7.15
CA GLN A 98 16.80 -4.68 -7.61
C GLN A 98 16.37 -5.81 -6.66
N ALA A 99 16.23 -5.54 -5.36
CA ALA A 99 15.68 -6.47 -4.38
C ALA A 99 14.15 -6.64 -4.51
N GLY A 100 13.50 -5.79 -5.31
CA GLY A 100 12.07 -5.81 -5.57
C GLY A 100 11.27 -4.82 -4.72
N ASP A 101 11.95 -3.98 -3.94
CA ASP A 101 11.31 -2.96 -3.11
C ASP A 101 10.81 -1.79 -3.97
N GLY A 102 9.60 -1.33 -3.68
CA GLY A 102 8.94 -0.18 -4.27
C GLY A 102 9.02 1.06 -3.36
N CYS A 103 8.37 2.14 -3.80
CA CYS A 103 8.41 3.41 -3.09
C CYS A 103 7.83 3.31 -1.67
N LEU A 104 6.75 2.55 -1.50
CA LEU A 104 5.99 2.46 -0.25
C LEU A 104 6.59 1.46 0.75
N ASP A 105 7.54 0.63 0.35
CA ASP A 105 8.26 -0.25 1.28
C ASP A 105 9.17 0.58 2.21
N CYS A 106 9.58 1.77 1.75
CA CYS A 106 10.32 2.73 2.55
C CYS A 106 9.52 3.97 2.95
N HIS A 107 8.64 4.46 2.07
CA HIS A 107 7.78 5.63 2.31
C HIS A 107 6.37 5.20 2.68
N GLU A 108 6.20 4.64 3.89
CA GLU A 108 4.89 4.21 4.34
C GLU A 108 3.91 5.39 4.37
N ALA A 109 2.78 5.20 3.68
CA ALA A 109 1.78 6.25 3.51
C ALA A 109 0.88 6.36 4.75
N GLU A 110 1.39 6.99 5.81
CA GLU A 110 0.57 7.34 6.97
C GLU A 110 -0.59 8.27 6.57
N ILE A 111 -1.80 8.03 7.11
CA ILE A 111 -3.01 8.76 6.70
C ILE A 111 -2.85 10.27 6.85
N THR A 112 -2.19 10.72 7.91
CA THR A 112 -1.92 12.14 8.16
C THR A 112 -0.96 12.73 7.14
N THR A 113 0.02 11.94 6.68
CA THR A 113 0.97 12.34 5.66
C THR A 113 0.26 12.48 4.32
N GLN A 114 -0.58 11.51 3.95
CA GLN A 114 -1.40 11.57 2.73
C GLN A 114 -2.30 12.81 2.68
N VAL A 115 -2.92 13.21 3.80
CA VAL A 115 -3.71 14.45 3.84
C VAL A 115 -2.84 15.67 3.58
N SER A 116 -1.65 15.74 4.18
CA SER A 116 -0.73 16.86 3.97
C SER A 116 -0.19 16.93 2.54
N GLU A 117 0.10 15.79 1.92
CA GLU A 117 0.56 15.67 0.54
C GLU A 117 -0.51 16.11 -0.46
N VAL A 118 -1.77 15.69 -0.25
CA VAL A 118 -2.89 16.13 -1.08
C VAL A 118 -3.11 17.63 -0.98
N MET A 119 -3.02 18.19 0.23
CA MET A 119 -3.15 19.63 0.42
C MET A 119 -2.04 20.38 -0.32
N ALA A 120 -0.78 19.95 -0.15
CA ALA A 120 0.37 20.53 -0.85
C ALA A 120 0.25 20.42 -2.38
N TRP A 121 -0.32 19.33 -2.88
CA TRP A 121 -0.60 19.13 -4.31
C TRP A 121 -1.67 20.07 -4.85
N VAL A 122 -2.80 20.20 -4.14
CA VAL A 122 -3.86 21.12 -4.56
C VAL A 122 -3.41 22.58 -4.50
N SER A 123 -2.53 22.94 -3.54
CA SER A 123 -2.01 24.30 -3.40
C SER A 123 -0.72 24.58 -4.16
N ASP A 124 -0.17 23.61 -4.89
CA ASP A 124 1.12 23.70 -5.60
C ASP A 124 2.25 24.23 -4.69
N SER A 125 2.25 23.81 -3.42
CA SER A 125 3.13 24.34 -2.39
C SER A 125 4.08 23.27 -1.88
N TYR A 126 5.15 23.04 -2.64
CA TYR A 126 6.21 22.10 -2.30
C TYR A 126 7.50 22.86 -2.01
N PRO A 127 8.04 22.78 -0.79
CA PRO A 127 9.36 23.34 -0.52
C PRO A 127 10.40 22.48 -1.25
N MET A 128 10.94 23.00 -2.35
CA MET A 128 11.98 22.34 -3.15
C MET A 128 13.37 22.88 -2.80
N GLY A 129 14.37 22.01 -2.83
CA GLY A 129 15.78 22.35 -2.77
C GLY A 129 16.32 22.82 -4.13
N GLU A 130 17.56 23.30 -4.13
CA GLU A 130 18.28 23.72 -5.36
C GLU A 130 18.59 22.54 -6.30
N ASP A 131 18.59 21.33 -5.77
CA ASP A 131 18.74 20.05 -6.47
C ASP A 131 17.45 19.57 -7.17
N GLY A 132 16.34 20.29 -6.99
CA GLY A 132 15.03 19.90 -7.53
C GLY A 132 14.37 18.75 -6.76
N MET A 133 14.82 18.46 -5.54
CA MET A 133 14.23 17.49 -4.61
C MET A 133 13.41 18.22 -3.53
N LEU A 134 12.60 17.50 -2.75
CA LEU A 134 11.89 18.10 -1.61
C LEU A 134 12.91 18.50 -0.52
N ALA A 135 12.84 19.75 -0.07
CA ALA A 135 13.69 20.27 1.00
C ALA A 135 13.46 19.57 2.36
N THR A 136 12.35 18.84 2.50
CA THR A 136 11.96 18.10 3.71
C THR A 136 12.29 16.60 3.65
N GLY A 137 12.83 16.09 2.55
CA GLY A 137 12.97 14.65 2.31
C GLY A 137 14.12 13.94 3.05
N LYS A 138 14.76 14.59 4.03
CA LYS A 138 16.08 14.16 4.53
C LYS A 138 16.08 13.14 5.67
N GLU A 139 14.98 12.90 6.38
CA GLU A 139 15.12 12.34 7.73
C GLU A 139 14.24 11.11 8.01
N PHE A 140 14.77 9.94 7.67
CA PHE A 140 14.52 8.70 8.42
C PHE A 140 15.57 7.59 8.17
N ALA A 141 16.66 7.84 7.43
CA ALA A 141 17.73 6.86 7.21
C ALA A 141 18.61 6.70 8.47
N ASN A 142 18.03 6.16 9.54
CA ASN A 142 18.65 5.87 10.82
C ASN A 142 18.64 4.36 11.09
N GLU A 143 19.36 3.94 12.14
CA GLU A 143 19.43 2.52 12.50
C GLU A 143 18.05 1.92 12.80
N GLU A 144 17.16 2.64 13.50
CA GLU A 144 15.83 2.15 13.86
C GLU A 144 14.99 1.78 12.63
N PHE A 145 15.10 2.55 11.55
CA PHE A 145 14.38 2.30 10.33
C PHE A 145 15.02 1.22 9.46
N CYS A 146 16.34 1.29 9.26
CA CYS A 146 17.06 0.41 8.34
C CYS A 146 17.33 -0.97 8.95
N ALA A 147 17.73 -1.03 10.23
CA ALA A 147 18.16 -2.25 10.90
C ALA A 147 17.02 -3.03 11.58
N ARG A 148 15.86 -3.09 10.91
CA ARG A 148 14.72 -3.89 11.36
C ARG A 148 14.91 -5.37 11.00
N PRO A 149 14.36 -6.32 11.77
CA PRO A 149 14.52 -7.77 11.53
C PRO A 149 14.15 -8.23 10.12
N GLU A 150 13.21 -7.54 9.48
CA GLU A 150 12.75 -7.78 8.12
C GLU A 150 13.65 -7.21 7.02
N CYS A 151 14.56 -6.28 7.35
CA CYS A 151 15.41 -5.56 6.38
C CYS A 151 16.89 -5.89 6.59
N HIS A 152 17.51 -5.29 7.61
CA HIS A 152 18.95 -5.43 7.85
C HIS A 152 19.27 -5.82 9.29
N SER A 153 20.23 -6.74 9.45
CA SER A 153 20.80 -7.10 10.74
C SER A 153 22.16 -6.42 10.89
N MET A 154 22.32 -5.60 11.95
CA MET A 154 23.62 -4.95 12.20
C MET A 154 24.75 -5.95 12.40
N ALA A 155 24.47 -7.10 12.99
CA ALA A 155 25.47 -8.16 13.15
C ALA A 155 25.94 -8.69 11.78
N ASP A 156 25.00 -8.98 10.89
CA ASP A 156 25.32 -9.53 9.56
C ASP A 156 26.02 -8.48 8.69
N ILE A 157 25.60 -7.21 8.77
CA ILE A 157 26.26 -6.10 8.09
C ILE A 157 27.72 -6.00 8.54
N VAL A 158 27.96 -5.92 9.86
CA VAL A 158 29.30 -5.79 10.41
C VAL A 158 30.17 -6.98 9.98
N ASP A 159 29.65 -8.21 10.08
CA ASP A 159 30.40 -9.40 9.70
C ASP A 159 30.74 -9.43 8.20
N ALA A 160 29.86 -8.91 7.34
CA ALA A 160 30.04 -8.89 5.89
C ALA A 160 30.99 -7.80 5.38
N THR A 161 31.23 -6.72 6.15
CA THR A 161 31.95 -5.53 5.64
C THR A 161 33.39 -5.35 6.13
N TRP A 162 33.95 -6.35 6.81
CA TRP A 162 35.39 -6.36 7.10
C TRP A 162 36.22 -6.50 5.83
N GLY A 163 37.14 -5.56 5.60
CA GLY A 163 37.96 -5.56 4.38
C GLY A 163 37.13 -5.43 3.11
N PHE A 164 36.06 -4.63 3.15
CA PHE A 164 35.22 -4.33 2.00
C PHE A 164 36.05 -3.98 0.76
N GLU A 165 35.49 -4.24 -0.42
CA GLU A 165 36.22 -4.36 -1.69
C GLU A 165 37.40 -3.39 -1.87
N GLY A 166 38.58 -3.97 -2.08
CA GLY A 166 39.82 -3.21 -2.28
C GLY A 166 40.48 -2.68 -1.01
N ASN A 167 39.92 -2.86 0.19
CA ASN A 167 40.49 -2.34 1.43
C ASN A 167 41.12 -3.43 2.32
N ASP A 168 41.98 -3.00 3.25
CA ASP A 168 42.61 -3.89 4.22
C ASP A 168 41.57 -4.52 5.16
N ALA A 169 41.77 -5.79 5.53
CA ALA A 169 40.87 -6.59 6.37
C ALA A 169 40.57 -5.98 7.75
N LYS A 170 41.38 -5.01 8.21
CA LYS A 170 41.13 -4.27 9.47
C LYS A 170 40.10 -3.14 9.34
N TYR A 171 39.65 -2.79 8.14
CA TYR A 171 38.69 -1.70 7.96
C TYR A 171 37.27 -2.24 7.91
N ASN A 172 36.38 -1.59 8.66
CA ASN A 172 34.95 -1.83 8.62
C ASN A 172 34.20 -0.52 8.90
N PRO A 173 33.43 0.02 7.92
CA PRO A 173 32.66 1.24 8.12
C PRO A 173 31.62 1.15 9.25
N HIS A 174 31.09 -0.05 9.50
CA HIS A 174 30.05 -0.35 10.49
C HIS A 174 30.62 -0.79 11.85
N SER A 175 31.94 -0.89 11.97
CA SER A 175 32.64 -1.16 13.23
C SER A 175 33.89 -0.28 13.29
N SER A 176 33.66 0.99 13.62
CA SER A 176 34.68 2.03 13.58
C SER A 176 34.87 2.72 14.94
N HIS A 177 35.93 3.51 15.05
CA HIS A 177 36.22 4.31 16.25
C HIS A 177 35.27 5.52 16.43
N GLN A 178 34.23 5.63 15.61
CA GLN A 178 33.17 6.65 15.78
C GLN A 178 32.12 6.19 16.80
N ASP A 179 32.21 4.97 17.34
CA ASP A 179 31.33 4.44 18.39
C ASP A 179 29.83 4.56 18.05
N ASN A 180 29.46 4.26 16.81
CA ASN A 180 28.08 4.32 16.27
C ASN A 180 27.42 5.70 16.38
N GLN A 181 28.20 6.79 16.37
CA GLN A 181 27.66 8.16 16.35
C GLN A 181 27.21 8.63 14.96
N LEU A 182 27.37 7.79 13.93
CA LEU A 182 26.96 8.08 12.56
C LEU A 182 25.67 7.31 12.26
N GLU A 183 24.72 7.99 11.65
CA GLU A 183 23.49 7.37 11.14
C GLU A 183 23.73 6.75 9.77
N CYS A 184 22.87 5.80 9.38
CA CYS A 184 22.97 5.17 8.07
C CYS A 184 23.06 6.22 6.95
N GLY A 185 22.15 7.20 7.01
CA GLY A 185 22.05 8.31 6.06
C GLY A 185 23.27 9.22 5.96
N ASP A 186 24.21 9.18 6.91
CA ASP A 186 25.45 9.97 6.81
C ASP A 186 26.34 9.48 5.66
N CYS A 187 26.27 8.19 5.34
CA CYS A 187 27.00 7.59 4.22
C CYS A 187 26.06 7.13 3.10
N HIS A 188 24.97 6.48 3.47
CA HIS A 188 24.03 5.80 2.59
C HIS A 188 22.96 6.76 2.08
N LYS A 189 23.15 7.30 0.87
CA LYS A 189 22.19 8.22 0.25
C LYS A 189 21.23 7.45 -0.67
N VAL A 190 19.94 7.50 -0.38
CA VAL A 190 18.93 6.69 -1.10
C VAL A 190 18.71 7.19 -2.52
N HIS A 191 18.39 8.47 -2.68
CA HIS A 191 18.09 9.09 -3.99
C HIS A 191 19.25 9.94 -4.54
N GLU A 192 20.34 10.08 -3.79
CA GLU A 192 21.53 10.84 -4.17
C GLU A 192 22.75 9.93 -4.18
N THR A 193 23.88 10.45 -4.66
CA THR A 193 25.14 9.70 -4.65
C THR A 193 25.63 9.48 -3.21
N SER A 194 25.80 8.22 -2.83
CA SER A 194 26.29 7.81 -1.52
C SER A 194 27.74 8.22 -1.33
N GLN A 195 28.10 8.49 -0.07
CA GLN A 195 29.39 9.05 0.29
C GLN A 195 30.08 8.21 1.35
N LEU A 196 31.36 7.90 1.16
CA LEU A 196 32.15 7.22 2.19
C LEU A 196 32.70 8.26 3.18
N TYR A 197 32.03 8.42 4.32
CA TYR A 197 32.44 9.39 5.35
C TYR A 197 33.88 9.22 5.81
N CYS A 198 34.33 7.96 5.98
CA CYS A 198 35.67 7.63 6.43
C CYS A 198 36.77 8.09 5.45
N ALA A 199 36.44 8.26 4.16
CA ALA A 199 37.37 8.71 3.13
C ALA A 199 37.81 10.17 3.31
N LYS A 200 37.15 10.93 4.18
CA LYS A 200 37.61 12.27 4.61
C LYS A 200 39.00 12.25 5.24
N CYS A 201 39.29 11.19 6.01
CA CYS A 201 40.52 11.08 6.78
C CYS A 201 41.39 9.89 6.35
N HIS A 202 40.80 8.88 5.72
CA HIS A 202 41.46 7.64 5.36
C HIS A 202 41.52 7.46 3.84
N GLN A 203 42.67 6.98 3.35
CA GLN A 203 42.80 6.56 1.96
C GLN A 203 42.18 5.18 1.80
N LEU A 204 40.89 5.15 1.45
CA LEU A 204 40.11 3.94 1.26
C LEU A 204 39.65 3.86 -0.20
N ASN A 205 39.56 2.64 -0.72
CA ASN A 205 38.86 2.40 -1.98
C ASN A 205 37.36 2.54 -1.73
N LEU A 206 36.68 3.30 -2.59
CA LEU A 206 35.26 3.57 -2.49
C LEU A 206 34.46 2.45 -3.16
N PRO A 207 33.24 2.13 -2.65
CA PRO A 207 32.30 1.31 -3.40
C PRO A 207 31.98 1.91 -4.79
N GLU A 208 31.55 1.07 -5.73
CA GLU A 208 31.23 1.52 -7.08
C GLU A 208 30.16 2.64 -7.07
N GLY A 209 30.44 3.73 -7.78
CA GLY A 209 29.52 4.88 -7.88
C GLY A 209 29.50 5.80 -6.66
N TRP A 210 30.25 5.50 -5.59
CA TRP A 210 30.31 6.34 -4.39
C TRP A 210 31.34 7.45 -4.51
N GLU A 211 31.11 8.53 -3.75
CA GLU A 211 32.02 9.67 -3.65
C GLU A 211 32.68 9.74 -2.27
N ALA A 212 33.85 10.39 -2.20
CA ALA A 212 34.41 10.75 -0.91
C ALA A 212 33.54 11.87 -0.32
N ALA A 213 33.17 11.76 0.96
CA ALA A 213 32.36 12.79 1.57
C ALA A 213 33.14 14.13 1.58
N SER A 214 32.51 15.21 1.09
CA SER A 214 33.15 16.52 1.01
C SER A 214 33.33 17.17 2.39
N GLU A 215 34.39 17.96 2.55
CA GLU A 215 34.60 18.82 3.72
C GLU A 215 33.52 19.90 3.85
#